data_AF-A0A1V5K8U3-F1
#
_entry.id   AF-A0A1V5K8U3-F1
#
_cell.length_a   1.000
_cell.length_b   1.000
_cell.length_c   1.000
_cell.angle_alpha   90.00
_cell.angle_beta   90.00
_cell.angle_gamma   90.00
#
_symmetry.space_group_name_H-M   'P 1'
#
loop_
_entity.id
_entity.type
_entity.pdbx_description
1 polymer ?
#
loop_
_entity_poly.entity_id
_entity_poly.type
_entity_poly.pdbx_seq_one_letter_code
_entity_poly.pdbx_strand_id
1 'polypeptide(L)'
;MQNKKIFVALAFALVIFSCVMTALTDEARYGHIFFHLFIIAAGILAVYLQAKNTVIALMISASAVWAIGLFGGLADVAPLMAETAVIILFAVIMGLKEAAFKSEKLKLVNVLSYKKEQLEITQKEVAAIEKENHKITEEIKKIRKNLAGI
;
A
#
# COMPACT_ATOMS: atom_id res chain seq x y z
N MET A 1 9.40 2.11 7.65
CA MET A 1 8.44 3.03 8.33
C MET A 1 8.46 4.47 7.79
N GLN A 2 9.59 5.01 7.30
CA GLN A 2 9.67 6.39 6.78
C GLN A 2 8.70 6.69 5.62
N ASN A 3 8.60 5.79 4.63
CA ASN A 3 7.73 6.00 3.46
C ASN A 3 6.25 6.15 3.83
N LYS A 4 5.78 5.43 4.85
CA LYS A 4 4.37 5.45 5.29
C LYS A 4 3.91 6.85 5.69
N LYS A 5 4.72 7.58 6.47
CA LYS A 5 4.35 8.92 6.95
C LYS A 5 4.26 9.92 5.81
N ILE A 6 5.17 9.81 4.84
CA ILE A 6 5.21 10.68 3.65
C ILE A 6 3.97 10.47 2.79
N PHE A 7 3.60 9.22 2.47
CA PHE A 7 2.42 8.94 1.66
C PHE A 7 1.10 9.34 2.34
N VAL A 8 1.01 9.16 3.66
CA VAL A 8 -0.16 9.63 4.43
C VAL A 8 -0.24 11.15 4.43
N ALA A 9 0.88 11.85 4.66
CA ALA A 9 0.91 13.32 4.62
C ALA A 9 0.56 13.85 3.22
N LEU A 10 1.08 13.22 2.16
CA LEU A 10 0.79 13.60 0.78
C LEU A 10 -0.69 13.39 0.44
N ALA A 11 -1.31 12.31 0.92
CA ALA A 11 -2.74 12.08 0.75
C ALA A 11 -3.60 13.14 1.46
N PHE A 12 -3.26 13.53 2.70
CA PHE A 12 -3.95 14.62 3.38
C PHE A 12 -3.76 15.97 2.69
N ALA A 13 -2.56 16.26 2.17
CA ALA A 13 -2.32 17.46 1.37
C ALA A 13 -3.20 17.47 0.11
N LEU A 14 -3.37 16.31 -0.53
CA LEU A 14 -4.21 16.14 -1.72
C LEU A 14 -5.70 16.37 -1.40
N VAL A 15 -6.16 15.91 -0.23
CA VAL A 15 -7.52 16.19 0.27
C VAL A 15 -7.72 17.69 0.49
N ILE A 16 -6.82 18.35 1.21
CA ILE A 16 -6.91 19.79 1.49
C ILE A 16 -6.91 20.59 0.17
N PHE A 17 -6.00 20.24 -0.74
CA PHE A 17 -5.93 20.84 -2.07
C PHE A 17 -7.26 20.67 -2.83
N SER A 18 -7.84 19.47 -2.80
CA SER A 18 -9.12 19.18 -3.45
C SER A 18 -10.25 20.04 -2.88
N CYS A 19 -10.37 20.17 -1.55
CA CYS A 19 -11.36 21.04 -0.92
C CYS A 19 -11.21 22.51 -1.37
N VAL A 20 -9.98 23.03 -1.36
CA VAL A 20 -9.68 24.42 -1.72
C VAL A 20 -9.97 24.66 -3.20
N MET A 21 -9.54 23.75 -4.07
CA MET A 21 -9.78 23.88 -5.51
C MET A 21 -11.26 23.76 -5.85
N THR A 22 -12.02 22.90 -5.17
CA THR A 22 -13.48 22.84 -5.33
C THR A 22 -14.15 24.18 -4.98
N ALA A 23 -13.62 24.93 -4.01
CA ALA A 23 -14.16 26.25 -3.65
C ALA A 23 -13.76 27.37 -4.63
N LEU A 24 -12.61 27.25 -5.29
CA LEU A 24 -12.01 28.32 -6.09
C LEU A 24 -12.21 28.16 -7.60
N THR A 25 -12.53 26.96 -8.06
CA THR A 25 -12.62 26.67 -9.49
C THR A 25 -13.96 27.11 -10.05
N ASP A 26 -13.94 27.64 -11.27
CA ASP A 26 -15.14 27.90 -12.05
C ASP A 26 -15.90 26.59 -12.35
N GLU A 27 -16.97 26.38 -11.59
CA GLU A 27 -17.84 25.21 -11.65
C GLU A 27 -18.49 25.05 -13.03
N ALA A 28 -18.80 26.15 -13.71
CA ALA A 28 -19.43 26.10 -15.04
C ALA A 28 -18.53 25.46 -16.09
N ARG A 29 -17.21 25.47 -15.87
CA ARG A 29 -16.21 24.97 -16.81
C ARG A 29 -15.61 23.63 -16.42
N TYR A 30 -15.50 23.34 -15.12
CA TYR A 30 -14.79 22.17 -14.60
C TYR A 30 -15.65 21.27 -13.69
N GLY A 31 -16.86 21.69 -13.33
CA GLY A 31 -17.73 20.98 -12.41
C GLY A 31 -17.03 20.64 -11.09
N HIS A 32 -17.40 19.50 -10.49
CA HIS A 32 -16.80 19.02 -9.24
C HIS A 32 -15.59 18.12 -9.45
N ILE A 33 -14.81 18.31 -10.51
CA ILE A 33 -13.69 17.40 -10.84
C ILE A 33 -12.68 17.24 -9.70
N PHE A 34 -12.47 18.29 -8.91
CA PHE A 34 -11.59 18.26 -7.75
C PHE A 34 -12.18 17.46 -6.58
N PHE A 35 -13.50 17.35 -6.45
CA PHE A 35 -14.14 16.47 -5.48
C PHE A 35 -13.84 15.00 -5.76
N HIS A 36 -13.73 14.60 -7.03
CA HIS A 36 -13.37 13.23 -7.41
C HIS A 36 -11.94 12.83 -7.02
N LEU A 37 -11.03 13.80 -6.82
CA LEU A 37 -9.67 13.51 -6.33
C LEU A 37 -9.66 12.88 -4.93
N PHE A 38 -10.76 13.00 -4.17
CA PHE A 38 -10.95 12.27 -2.92
C PHE A 38 -10.86 10.76 -3.11
N ILE A 39 -11.25 10.21 -4.26
CA ILE A 39 -11.14 8.76 -4.53
C ILE A 39 -9.67 8.33 -4.59
N ILE A 40 -8.80 9.16 -5.16
CA ILE A 40 -7.37 8.89 -5.24
C ILE A 40 -6.74 8.97 -3.84
N ALA A 41 -7.07 10.02 -3.08
CA ALA A 41 -6.63 10.15 -1.70
C ALA A 41 -7.13 8.98 -0.83
N ALA A 42 -8.38 8.53 -1.04
CA ALA A 42 -8.97 7.36 -0.39
C ALA A 42 -8.15 6.10 -0.65
N GLY A 43 -7.81 5.82 -1.91
CA GLY A 43 -7.02 4.66 -2.28
C GLY A 43 -5.65 4.64 -1.61
N ILE A 44 -4.95 5.78 -1.58
CA ILE A 44 -3.65 5.90 -0.90
C ILE A 44 -3.82 5.70 0.61
N LEU A 45 -4.78 6.37 1.24
CA LEU A 45 -5.02 6.24 2.67
C LEU A 45 -5.40 4.82 3.08
N ALA A 46 -6.19 4.10 2.27
CA ALA A 46 -6.58 2.72 2.57
C ALA A 46 -5.43 1.72 2.56
N VAL A 47 -4.35 1.99 1.82
CA VAL A 47 -3.15 1.13 1.82
C VAL A 47 -2.35 1.32 3.13
N TYR A 48 -2.36 2.53 3.69
CA TYR A 48 -1.47 2.89 4.80
C TYR A 48 -2.18 3.04 6.16
N LEU A 49 -3.47 3.35 6.19
CA LEU A 49 -4.29 3.47 7.39
C LEU A 49 -5.29 2.33 7.49
N GLN A 50 -5.86 2.15 8.69
CA GLN A 50 -7.03 1.30 8.86
C GLN A 50 -8.19 1.88 8.05
N ALA A 51 -9.01 1.05 7.40
CA ALA A 51 -10.09 1.53 6.56
C ALA A 51 -11.08 2.37 7.37
N LYS A 52 -11.32 2.03 8.64
CA LYS A 52 -12.09 2.89 9.57
C LYS A 52 -11.58 4.34 9.58
N ASN A 53 -10.26 4.54 9.69
CA ASN A 53 -9.67 5.87 9.73
C ASN A 53 -9.73 6.55 8.37
N THR A 54 -9.56 5.80 7.28
CA THR A 54 -9.72 6.31 5.91
C THR A 54 -11.15 6.77 5.65
N VAL A 55 -12.15 5.98 6.03
CA VAL A 55 -13.58 6.34 5.90
C VAL A 55 -13.88 7.60 6.70
N ILE A 56 -13.45 7.67 7.97
CA ILE A 56 -13.66 8.86 8.81
C ILE A 56 -13.04 10.10 8.16
N ALA A 57 -11.79 10.01 7.68
CA ALA A 57 -11.12 11.13 7.04
C ALA A 57 -11.86 11.61 5.78
N LEU A 58 -12.32 10.69 4.93
CA LEU A 58 -13.08 11.01 3.73
C LEU A 58 -14.44 11.64 4.04
N MET A 59 -15.14 11.14 5.06
CA MET A 59 -16.43 11.71 5.46
C MET A 59 -16.28 13.13 6.00
N ILE A 60 -15.29 13.38 6.85
CA ILE A 60 -14.99 14.74 7.35
C ILE A 60 -14.66 15.68 6.18
N SER A 61 -13.90 15.20 5.20
CA SER A 61 -13.50 15.99 4.03
C SER A 61 -14.68 16.26 3.10
N ALA A 62 -15.56 15.28 2.90
CA ALA A 62 -16.80 15.46 2.16
C ALA A 62 -17.74 16.44 2.86
N SER A 63 -17.83 16.42 4.19
CA SER A 63 -18.57 17.41 4.97
C SER A 63 -18.05 18.83 4.75
N ALA A 64 -16.74 19.02 4.57
CA ALA A 64 -16.17 20.34 4.26
C ALA A 64 -16.62 20.86 2.89
N VAL A 65 -16.68 20.00 1.87
CA VAL A 65 -17.17 20.37 0.53
C VAL A 65 -18.68 20.66 0.55
N TRP A 66 -19.44 19.88 1.30
CA TRP A 66 -20.85 20.14 1.55
C TRP A 66 -21.11 21.47 2.26
N ALA A 67 -20.26 21.83 3.24
CA ALA A 67 -20.34 23.13 3.88
C ALA A 67 -20.14 24.27 2.86
N ILE A 68 -19.16 24.14 1.95
CA ILE A 68 -18.94 25.12 0.87
C ILE A 68 -20.21 25.26 0.00
N GLY A 69 -20.84 24.15 -0.38
CA GLY A 69 -22.10 24.17 -1.13
C GLY A 69 -23.25 24.84 -0.37
N LEU A 70 -23.43 24.53 0.93
CA LEU A 70 -24.49 25.11 1.76
C LEU A 70 -24.31 26.61 2.02
N PHE A 71 -23.08 27.11 2.03
CA PHE A 71 -22.78 28.54 2.14
C PHE A 71 -22.85 29.28 0.79
N GLY A 72 -23.29 28.62 -0.28
CA GLY A 72 -23.43 29.24 -1.61
C GLY A 72 -22.12 29.38 -2.37
N GLY A 73 -21.07 28.67 -1.97
CA GLY A 73 -19.80 28.61 -2.70
C GLY A 73 -19.84 27.69 -3.93
N LEU A 74 -20.91 26.90 -4.10
CA LEU A 74 -21.19 26.08 -5.29
C LEU A 74 -22.57 26.45 -5.84
N ALA A 75 -22.66 26.54 -7.17
CA ALA A 75 -23.86 26.89 -7.91
C ALA A 75 -24.80 25.68 -8.11
N ASP A 76 -24.26 24.47 -8.33
CA ASP A 76 -25.03 23.26 -8.57
C ASP A 76 -24.69 22.15 -7.55
N VAL A 77 -25.43 22.15 -6.44
CA VAL A 77 -25.23 21.17 -5.34
C VAL A 77 -25.88 19.81 -5.65
N ALA A 78 -26.78 19.72 -6.63
CA ALA A 78 -27.52 18.48 -6.89
C ALA A 78 -26.64 17.32 -7.37
N PRO A 79 -25.68 17.50 -8.31
CA PRO A 79 -24.70 16.48 -8.67
C PRO A 79 -23.86 15.99 -7.49
N LEU A 80 -23.53 16.89 -6.55
CA LEU A 80 -22.71 16.58 -5.39
C LEU A 80 -23.30 15.46 -4.52
N MET A 81 -24.63 15.31 -4.48
CA MET A 81 -25.29 14.17 -3.80
C MET A 81 -24.91 12.82 -4.41
N ALA A 82 -25.02 12.70 -5.73
CA ALA A 82 -24.68 11.46 -6.43
C ALA A 82 -23.19 11.14 -6.28
N GLU A 83 -22.32 12.15 -6.39
CA GLU A 83 -20.88 11.98 -6.25
C GLU A 83 -20.48 11.57 -4.83
N THR A 84 -21.12 12.17 -3.82
CA THR A 84 -20.91 11.80 -2.41
C THR A 84 -21.35 10.35 -2.16
N ALA A 85 -22.46 9.90 -2.76
CA ALA A 85 -22.91 8.52 -2.66
C ALA A 85 -21.89 7.54 -3.26
N VAL A 86 -21.24 7.89 -4.38
CA VAL A 86 -20.17 7.08 -4.98
C VAL A 86 -18.95 6.99 -4.04
N ILE A 87 -18.55 8.10 -3.40
CA ILE A 87 -17.44 8.10 -2.44
C ILE A 87 -17.78 7.24 -1.21
N ILE A 88 -19.02 7.31 -0.71
CA ILE A 88 -19.49 6.46 0.40
C ILE A 88 -19.44 4.99 0.00
N LEU A 89 -19.97 4.63 -1.17
CA LEU A 89 -19.96 3.26 -1.68
C LEU A 89 -18.52 2.73 -1.80
N PHE A 90 -17.61 3.55 -2.33
CA PHE A 90 -16.20 3.21 -2.44
C PHE A 90 -15.55 3.00 -1.06
N ALA A 91 -15.83 3.87 -0.10
CA ALA A 91 -15.34 3.76 1.27
C ALA A 91 -15.83 2.47 1.96
N VAL A 92 -17.10 2.09 1.75
CA VAL A 92 -17.67 0.83 2.25
C VAL A 92 -17.00 -0.39 1.62
N ILE A 93 -16.84 -0.40 0.29
CA ILE A 93 -16.16 -1.48 -0.43
C ILE A 93 -14.71 -1.64 0.09
N MET A 94 -13.98 -0.54 0.28
CA MET A 94 -12.64 -0.59 0.86
C MET A 94 -12.63 -1.12 2.29
N GLY A 95 -13.60 -0.74 3.13
CA GLY A 95 -13.77 -1.30 4.46
C GLY A 95 -13.95 -2.82 4.47
N LEU A 96 -14.79 -3.34 3.59
CA LEU A 96 -15.00 -4.78 3.43
C LEU A 96 -13.76 -5.49 2.87
N LYS A 97 -13.06 -4.86 1.91
CA LYS A 97 -11.83 -5.39 1.31
C LYS A 97 -10.65 -5.38 2.28
N GLU A 98 -10.58 -4.47 3.24
CA GLU A 98 -9.50 -4.46 4.25
C GLU A 98 -9.46 -5.77 5.06
N ALA A 99 -10.62 -6.32 5.42
CA ALA A 99 -10.71 -7.60 6.12
C ALA A 99 -10.14 -8.75 5.27
N ALA A 100 -10.48 -8.79 3.98
CA ALA A 100 -9.94 -9.76 3.04
C ALA A 100 -8.42 -9.57 2.83
N PHE A 101 -7.97 -8.32 2.64
CA PHE A 101 -6.56 -8.00 2.38
C PHE A 101 -5.67 -8.29 3.59
N LYS A 102 -6.15 -8.06 4.82
CA LYS A 102 -5.43 -8.44 6.05
C LYS A 102 -5.22 -9.94 6.14
N SER A 103 -6.26 -10.72 5.84
CA SER A 103 -6.18 -12.19 5.78
C SER A 103 -5.16 -12.66 4.73
N GLU A 104 -5.22 -12.09 3.53
CA GLU A 104 -4.31 -12.42 2.42
C GLU A 104 -2.86 -12.05 2.73
N LYS A 105 -2.62 -10.85 3.27
CA LYS A 105 -1.30 -10.40 3.71
C LYS A 105 -0.70 -11.34 4.76
N LEU A 106 -1.51 -11.82 5.69
CA LEU A 106 -1.05 -12.74 6.75
C LEU A 106 -0.62 -14.09 6.15
N LYS A 107 -1.38 -14.62 5.19
CA LYS A 107 -0.98 -15.82 4.43
C LYS A 107 0.33 -15.60 3.67
N LEU A 108 0.47 -14.46 2.99
CA LEU A 108 1.66 -14.10 2.23
C LEU A 108 2.90 -13.98 3.12
N VAL A 109 2.78 -13.35 4.29
CA VAL A 109 3.86 -13.25 5.27
C VAL A 109 4.28 -14.62 5.78
N ASN A 110 3.33 -15.52 6.06
CA ASN A 110 3.64 -16.88 6.48
C ASN A 110 4.42 -17.64 5.39
N VAL A 111 3.96 -17.58 4.13
CA VAL A 111 4.65 -18.22 3.00
C VAL A 111 6.06 -17.64 2.80
N LEU A 112 6.21 -16.32 2.90
CA LEU A 112 7.52 -15.66 2.81
C LEU A 112 8.46 -16.11 3.94
N SER A 113 7.96 -16.21 5.17
CA SER A 113 8.76 -16.67 6.31
C SER A 113 9.23 -18.11 6.11
N TYR A 114 8.32 -18.99 5.69
CA TYR A 114 8.62 -20.40 5.40
C TYR A 114 9.65 -20.53 4.28
N LYS A 115 9.50 -19.75 3.21
CA LYS A 115 10.47 -19.76 2.09
C LYS A 115 11.83 -19.22 2.48
N LYS A 116 11.88 -18.22 3.36
CA LYS A 116 13.14 -17.70 3.89
C LYS A 116 13.85 -18.75 4.75
N GLU A 117 13.11 -19.44 5.61
CA GLU A 117 13.64 -20.52 6.45
C GLU A 117 14.17 -21.68 5.59
N GLN A 118 13.43 -22.10 4.55
CA GLN A 118 13.94 -23.09 3.59
C GLN A 118 15.26 -22.66 2.95
N LEU A 119 15.37 -21.39 2.56
CA LEU A 119 16.57 -20.86 1.92
C LEU A 119 17.78 -20.87 2.87
N GLU A 120 17.57 -20.53 4.14
CA GLU A 120 18.61 -20.62 5.17
C GLU A 120 19.05 -22.07 5.43
N ILE A 121 18.11 -23.03 5.43
CA ILE A 121 18.42 -24.46 5.56
C ILE A 121 19.25 -24.93 4.35
N THR A 122 18.79 -24.65 3.13
CA THR A 122 19.50 -25.03 1.91
C THR A 122 20.89 -24.40 1.84
N GLN A 123 21.05 -23.14 2.26
CA GLN A 123 22.38 -22.50 2.32
C GLN A 123 23.33 -23.22 3.30
N LYS A 124 22.83 -23.66 4.45
CA LYS A 124 23.63 -24.44 5.41
C LYS A 124 24.02 -25.80 4.85
N GLU A 125 23.10 -26.49 4.18
CA GLU A 125 23.38 -27.78 3.52
C GLU A 125 24.42 -27.64 2.41
N VAL A 126 24.28 -26.62 1.54
CA VAL A 126 25.26 -26.33 0.48
C VAL A 126 26.64 -26.05 1.07
N ALA A 127 26.72 -25.22 2.13
CA ALA A 127 27.99 -24.92 2.78
C ALA A 127 28.62 -26.16 3.44
N ALA A 128 27.81 -27.07 3.99
CA ALA A 128 28.29 -28.34 4.53
C ALA A 128 28.85 -29.25 3.43
N ILE A 129 28.14 -29.36 2.30
CA ILE A 129 28.56 -30.15 1.13
C ILE A 129 29.83 -29.57 0.50
N GLU A 130 29.95 -28.24 0.38
CA GLU A 130 31.18 -27.59 -0.12
C GLU A 130 32.38 -27.92 0.77
N LYS A 131 32.19 -27.89 2.10
CA LYS A 131 33.24 -28.24 3.05
C LYS A 131 33.66 -29.70 2.93
N GLU A 132 32.69 -30.60 2.76
CA GLU A 132 32.94 -32.03 2.55
C GLU A 132 33.67 -32.28 1.22
N ASN A 133 33.20 -31.68 0.12
CA ASN A 133 33.86 -31.74 -1.18
C ASN A 133 35.28 -31.20 -1.15
N HIS A 134 35.52 -30.09 -0.43
CA HIS A 134 36.87 -29.56 -0.29
C HIS A 134 37.78 -30.56 0.44
N LYS A 135 37.28 -31.19 1.52
CA LYS A 135 38.01 -32.22 2.26
C LYS A 135 38.34 -33.43 1.40
N ILE A 136 37.37 -33.96 0.66
CA ILE A 136 37.56 -35.07 -0.28
C ILE A 136 38.61 -34.70 -1.35
N THR A 137 38.54 -33.48 -1.88
CA THR A 137 39.50 -33.01 -2.90
C THR A 137 40.93 -32.95 -2.36
N GLU A 138 41.12 -32.51 -1.12
CA GLU A 138 42.44 -32.48 -0.46
C GLU A 138 42.96 -33.89 -0.14
N GLU A 139 42.09 -34.82 0.25
CA GLU A 139 42.44 -36.23 0.42
C GLU A 139 42.88 -36.87 -0.92
N ILE A 140 42.14 -36.62 -2.01
CA ILE A 140 42.50 -37.09 -3.35
C ILE A 140 43.86 -36.52 -3.79
N LYS A 141 44.11 -35.22 -3.55
CA LYS A 141 45.43 -34.60 -3.83
C LYS A 141 46.56 -35.28 -3.06
N LYS A 142 46.37 -35.54 -1.76
CA LYS A 142 47.37 -36.25 -0.93
C LYS A 142 47.65 -37.65 -1.46
N ILE A 143 46.60 -38.41 -1.80
CA ILE A 143 46.73 -39.76 -2.37
C ILE A 143 47.48 -39.71 -3.71
N ARG A 144 47.15 -38.77 -4.59
CA ARG A 144 47.87 -38.57 -5.86
C ARG A 144 49.35 -38.24 -5.64
N LYS A 145 49.67 -37.40 -4.65
CA LYS A 145 51.06 -37.06 -4.33
C LYS A 145 51.85 -38.30 -3.90
N ASN A 146 51.27 -39.09 -3.00
CA ASN A 146 51.87 -40.34 -2.51
C ASN A 146 52.04 -41.40 -3.61
N LEU A 147 51.10 -41.49 -4.57
CA LEU A 147 51.16 -42.44 -5.70
C LEU A 147 52.15 -42.00 -6.80
N ALA A 148 52.38 -40.70 -6.97
CA ALA A 148 53.30 -40.16 -7.96
C ALA A 148 54.79 -40.27 -7.56
N GLY A 149 55.10 -40.80 -6.38
CA GLY A 149 56.48 -41.08 -5.97
C GLY A 149 57.32 -39.84 -5.65
N ILE A 150 56.70 -38.79 -5.08
CA ILE A 150 57.38 -37.70 -4.34
C ILE A 150 56.91 -37.72 -2.90
#